data_AF-A0A164GAR9-F1
#
_entry.id   AF-A0A164GAR9-F1
#
_cell.length_a   1.000
_cell.length_b   1.000
_cell.length_c   1.000
_cell.angle_alpha   90.00
_cell.angle_beta   90.00
_cell.angle_gamma   90.00
#
_symmetry.space_group_name_H-M   'P 1'
#
loop_
_entity.id
_entity.type
_entity.pdbx_description
1 polymer ?
#
loop_
_entity_poly.entity_id
_entity_poly.type
_entity_poly.pdbx_seq_one_letter_code
_entity_poly.pdbx_strand_id
1 'polypeptide(L)'
;MDAQGQPEVAYGRYWGALARVDCLHFEACYYQPIEWCIQNGVKRFEGGAQGEHKMARALLPTPTHSAHWLAHPAFSEAVARYLEREKSGIDNYMEALQQHSPLKKLP
;
A
#
# COMPACT_ATOMS: atom_id res chain seq x y z
N MET A 1 9.08 -14.77 -3.47
CA MET A 1 10.01 -15.54 -2.63
C MET A 1 11.35 -15.31 -3.27
N ASP A 2 12.37 -15.03 -2.48
CA ASP A 2 13.71 -14.84 -3.02
C ASP A 2 14.29 -16.16 -3.55
N ALA A 3 15.53 -16.11 -4.04
CA ALA A 3 16.25 -17.27 -4.56
C ALA A 3 16.46 -18.39 -3.53
N GLN A 4 16.22 -18.11 -2.24
CA GLN A 4 16.34 -19.03 -1.12
C GLN A 4 14.97 -19.49 -0.58
N GLY A 5 13.86 -19.09 -1.22
CA GLY A 5 12.51 -19.47 -0.83
C GLY A 5 11.92 -18.65 0.33
N GLN A 6 12.58 -17.56 0.75
CA GLN A 6 12.08 -16.70 1.82
C GLN A 6 11.07 -15.66 1.30
N PRO A 7 10.09 -15.25 2.11
CA PRO A 7 9.13 -14.22 1.70
C PRO A 7 9.83 -12.86 1.55
N GLU A 8 9.66 -12.22 0.40
CA GLU A 8 10.21 -10.86 0.17
C GLU A 8 9.28 -9.77 0.67
N VAL A 9 8.01 -10.11 0.90
CA VAL A 9 6.92 -9.20 1.28
C VAL A 9 6.02 -9.85 2.32
N ALA A 10 5.75 -9.14 3.40
CA ALA A 10 4.72 -9.49 4.38
C ALA A 10 3.44 -8.68 4.12
N TYR A 11 2.29 -9.32 4.21
CA TYR A 11 0.99 -8.69 3.96
C TYR A 11 0.12 -8.75 5.21
N GLY A 12 -0.25 -7.59 5.75
CA GLY A 12 -1.29 -7.49 6.77
C GLY A 12 -2.65 -7.84 6.15
N ARG A 13 -3.32 -8.86 6.68
CA ARG A 13 -4.63 -9.32 6.17
C ARG A 13 -5.76 -9.04 7.14
N TYR A 14 -5.64 -9.56 8.35
CA TYR A 14 -6.67 -9.48 9.36
C TYR A 14 -6.06 -9.11 10.70
N TRP A 15 -6.80 -8.32 11.47
CA TRP A 15 -6.51 -8.06 12.86
C TRP A 15 -7.82 -7.82 13.59
N GLY A 16 -7.80 -7.94 14.91
CA GLY A 16 -8.95 -7.68 15.75
C GLY A 16 -8.55 -7.72 17.23
N ALA A 17 -9.51 -7.45 18.11
CA ALA A 17 -9.28 -7.46 19.54
C ALA A 17 -10.49 -8.03 20.27
N LEU A 18 -10.24 -8.83 21.33
CA LEU A 18 -11.27 -9.35 22.23
C LEU A 18 -11.63 -8.36 23.34
N ALA A 19 -10.78 -7.35 23.56
CA ALA A 19 -10.96 -6.30 24.55
C ALA A 19 -10.47 -4.98 23.99
N ARG A 20 -10.96 -3.87 24.55
CA ARG A 20 -10.44 -2.54 24.23
C ARG A 20 -9.06 -2.38 24.88
N VAL A 21 -8.06 -2.15 24.04
CA VAL A 21 -6.70 -1.82 24.46
C VAL A 21 -6.29 -0.60 23.66
N ASP A 22 -5.91 0.46 24.36
CA ASP A 22 -5.51 1.71 23.70
C ASP A 22 -4.25 1.47 22.86
N CYS A 23 -4.23 2.05 21.66
CA CYS A 23 -3.16 1.93 20.68
C CYS A 23 -2.87 0.52 20.13
N LEU A 24 -3.64 -0.53 20.49
CA LEU A 24 -3.38 -1.91 20.04
C LEU A 24 -3.36 -2.07 18.51
N HIS A 25 -4.17 -1.30 17.79
CA HIS A 25 -4.15 -1.28 16.33
C HIS A 25 -2.75 -0.98 15.78
N PHE A 26 -2.04 -0.03 16.36
CA PHE A 26 -0.72 0.37 15.87
C PHE A 26 0.32 -0.71 16.12
N GLU A 27 0.28 -1.28 17.32
CA GLU A 27 1.18 -2.36 17.72
C GLU A 27 0.99 -3.60 16.84
N ALA A 28 -0.25 -4.08 16.74
CA ALA A 28 -0.57 -5.31 16.04
C ALA A 28 -0.46 -5.19 14.51
N CYS A 29 -0.76 -4.01 13.94
CA CYS A 29 -0.85 -3.86 12.49
C CYS A 29 0.34 -3.18 11.84
N TYR A 30 1.22 -2.53 12.60
CA TYR A 30 2.39 -1.86 12.04
C TYR A 30 3.67 -2.28 12.74
N TYR A 31 3.79 -2.07 14.05
CA TYR A 31 5.09 -2.24 14.72
C TYR A 31 5.56 -3.69 14.78
N GLN A 32 4.71 -4.61 15.27
CA GLN A 32 5.07 -6.03 15.34
C GLN A 32 5.37 -6.65 13.95
N PRO A 33 4.55 -6.43 12.90
CA PRO A 33 4.88 -6.92 11.57
C PRO A 33 6.16 -6.32 10.97
N ILE A 34 6.41 -5.03 11.17
CA ILE A 34 7.64 -4.38 10.68
C ILE A 34 8.87 -4.92 11.39
N GLU A 35 8.80 -5.08 12.71
CA GLU A 35 9.87 -5.70 13.50
C GLU A 35 10.16 -7.12 13.02
N TRP A 36 9.12 -7.93 12.81
CA TRP A 36 9.25 -9.26 12.25
C TRP A 36 9.92 -9.24 10.87
N CYS A 37 9.54 -8.31 9.99
CA CYS A 37 10.18 -8.17 8.68
C CYS A 37 11.68 -7.89 8.79
N ILE A 38 12.08 -6.97 9.68
CA ILE A 38 13.48 -6.62 9.92
C ILE A 38 14.27 -7.84 10.41
N GLN A 39 13.72 -8.58 11.39
CA GLN A 39 14.37 -9.76 11.96
C GLN A 39 14.54 -10.90 10.95
N ASN A 40 13.62 -11.02 9.98
CA ASN A 40 13.59 -12.10 9.00
C ASN A 40 14.13 -11.69 7.62
N GLY A 41 14.70 -10.49 7.49
CA GLY A 41 15.23 -9.99 6.21
C GLY A 41 14.16 -9.73 5.14
N VAL A 42 12.89 -9.66 5.52
CA VAL A 42 11.79 -9.36 4.60
C VAL A 42 11.82 -7.87 4.26
N LYS A 43 11.92 -7.57 2.97
CA LYS A 43 12.23 -6.21 2.49
C LYS A 43 11.04 -5.26 2.50
N ARG A 44 9.82 -5.80 2.48
CA ARG A 44 8.60 -4.99 2.34
C ARG A 44 7.49 -5.47 3.26
N PHE A 45 6.81 -4.52 3.89
CA PHE A 45 5.57 -4.75 4.62
C PHE A 45 4.42 -3.98 3.95
N GLU A 46 3.33 -4.68 3.71
CA GLU A 46 2.11 -4.15 3.09
C GLU A 46 0.98 -4.14 4.13
N GLY A 47 0.71 -2.98 4.72
CA GLY A 47 -0.33 -2.79 5.74
C GLY A 47 -1.77 -2.68 5.18
N GLY A 48 -1.99 -3.12 3.94
CA GLY A 48 -3.27 -3.04 3.22
C GLY A 48 -3.58 -1.67 2.59
N ALA A 49 -4.60 -1.63 1.73
CA ALA A 49 -5.03 -0.41 1.03
C ALA A 49 -5.98 0.41 1.92
N GLN A 50 -5.58 1.63 2.35
CA GLN A 50 -6.49 2.61 2.96
C GLN A 50 -5.78 3.95 3.25
N GLY A 51 -6.45 5.06 2.93
CA GLY A 51 -6.34 6.41 3.51
C GLY A 51 -4.96 7.10 3.62
N GLU A 52 -4.92 8.38 3.27
CA GLU A 52 -3.74 9.25 3.41
C GLU A 52 -3.14 9.27 4.83
N HIS A 53 -3.92 9.00 5.86
CA HIS A 53 -3.47 8.92 7.25
C HIS A 53 -2.33 7.91 7.49
N LYS A 54 -2.13 6.93 6.60
CA LYS A 54 -1.00 5.99 6.64
C LYS A 54 0.33 6.67 6.32
N MET A 55 0.32 7.75 5.56
CA MET A 55 1.54 8.50 5.20
C MET A 55 2.28 8.96 6.43
N ALA A 56 1.59 9.49 7.44
CA ALA A 56 2.20 9.95 8.70
C ALA A 56 2.98 8.85 9.43
N ARG A 57 2.77 7.58 9.07
CA ARG A 57 3.42 6.40 9.64
C ARG A 57 4.48 5.82 8.69
N ALA A 58 4.95 6.61 7.73
CA ALA A 58 5.90 6.23 6.69
C ALA A 58 5.45 5.12 5.73
N LEU A 59 4.14 4.83 5.66
CA LEU A 59 3.56 3.98 4.62
C LEU A 59 3.25 4.86 3.40
N LEU A 60 4.24 4.99 2.51
CA LEU A 60 4.16 5.87 1.36
C LEU A 60 3.18 5.34 0.30
N PRO A 61 2.49 6.23 -0.44
CA PRO A 61 1.61 5.81 -1.53
C PRO A 61 2.42 5.10 -2.60
N THR A 62 1.89 3.97 -3.08
CA THR A 62 2.49 3.18 -4.15
C THR A 62 1.42 2.88 -5.20
N PRO A 63 1.68 3.11 -6.50
CA PRO A 63 0.75 2.74 -7.55
C PRO A 63 0.41 1.25 -7.47
N THR A 64 -0.88 0.94 -7.45
CA THR A 64 -1.38 -0.44 -7.46
C THR A 64 -2.12 -0.68 -8.76
N HIS A 65 -1.79 -1.78 -9.44
CA HIS A 65 -2.40 -2.14 -10.71
C HIS A 65 -3.43 -3.24 -10.51
N SER A 66 -4.52 -3.18 -11.27
CA SER A 66 -5.49 -4.25 -11.39
C SER A 66 -5.76 -4.52 -12.87
N ALA A 67 -6.05 -5.78 -13.20
CA ALA A 67 -6.35 -6.20 -14.56
C ALA A 67 -7.80 -6.70 -14.59
N HIS A 68 -8.58 -6.16 -15.52
CA HIS A 68 -10.00 -6.47 -15.66
C HIS A 68 -10.29 -6.87 -17.10
N TRP A 69 -10.96 -8.00 -17.28
CA TRP A 69 -11.48 -8.38 -18.59
C TRP A 69 -12.91 -7.87 -18.74
N LEU A 70 -13.16 -7.13 -19.82
CA LEU A 70 -14.45 -6.52 -20.11
C LEU A 70 -15.00 -7.14 -21.39
N ALA A 71 -16.02 -7.99 -21.24
CA ALA A 71 -16.58 -8.76 -22.35
C ALA A 71 -17.25 -7.89 -23.42
N HIS A 72 -17.97 -6.83 -23.01
CA HIS A 72 -18.74 -6.00 -23.93
C HIS A 72 -17.86 -4.90 -24.52
N PRO A 73 -17.66 -4.85 -25.86
CA PRO A 73 -16.71 -3.91 -26.49
C PRO A 73 -16.98 -2.44 -26.15
N ALA A 74 -18.25 -2.01 -26.20
CA ALA A 74 -18.59 -0.63 -25.87
C ALA A 74 -18.32 -0.25 -24.41
N PHE A 75 -18.39 -1.22 -23.49
CA PHE A 75 -18.07 -0.99 -22.08
C PHE A 75 -16.56 -0.91 -21.88
N SER A 76 -15.80 -1.78 -22.54
CA SER A 76 -14.33 -1.73 -22.57
C SER A 76 -13.83 -0.37 -23.07
N GLU A 77 -14.40 0.12 -24.17
CA GLU A 77 -14.03 1.42 -24.74
C GLU A 77 -14.39 2.59 -23.82
N ALA A 78 -15.56 2.53 -23.16
CA ALA A 78 -15.96 3.55 -22.18
C ALA A 78 -14.99 3.62 -21.00
N VAL A 79 -14.56 2.47 -20.46
CA VAL A 79 -13.56 2.40 -19.39
C VAL A 79 -12.21 2.92 -19.88
N ALA A 80 -11.76 2.53 -21.07
CA ALA A 80 -10.49 2.98 -21.64
C ALA A 80 -10.41 4.51 -21.78
N ARG A 81 -11.44 5.14 -22.34
CA ARG A 81 -11.50 6.62 -22.47
C ARG A 81 -11.52 7.34 -21.12
N TYR A 82 -12.11 6.73 -20.10
CA TYR A 82 -12.07 7.28 -18.74
C TYR A 82 -10.65 7.20 -18.15
N LEU A 83 -10.00 6.04 -18.28
CA LEU A 83 -8.65 5.80 -17.77
C LEU A 83 -7.60 6.74 -18.40
N GLU A 84 -7.76 7.15 -19.66
CA GLU A 84 -6.91 8.17 -20.30
C GLU A 84 -6.90 9.49 -19.53
N ARG A 85 -8.05 9.88 -18.95
CA ARG A 85 -8.19 11.12 -18.18
C ARG A 85 -7.81 10.91 -16.72
N GLU A 86 -8.17 9.78 -16.14
CA GLU A 86 -7.89 9.47 -14.73
C GLU A 86 -6.38 9.37 -14.48
N LYS A 87 -5.62 8.82 -15.44
CA LYS A 87 -4.17 8.61 -15.29
C LYS A 87 -3.43 9.89 -14.89
N SER A 88 -3.69 11.01 -15.57
CA SER A 88 -3.04 12.28 -15.22
C SER A 88 -3.45 12.80 -13.85
N GLY A 89 -4.71 12.58 -13.45
CA GLY A 89 -5.20 12.90 -12.11
C GLY A 89 -4.49 12.10 -11.02
N ILE A 90 -4.31 10.79 -11.25
CA ILE A 90 -3.56 9.91 -10.33
C ILE A 90 -2.09 10.30 -10.26
N ASP A 91 -1.43 10.57 -11.39
CA ASP A 91 -0.03 10.97 -11.42
C ASP A 91 0.19 12.28 -10.62
N ASN A 92 -0.64 13.30 -10.84
CA ASN A 92 -0.58 14.55 -10.09
C ASN A 92 -0.84 14.36 -8.59
N TYR A 93 -1.81 13.50 -8.23
CA TYR A 93 -2.13 13.20 -6.85
C TYR A 93 -0.97 12.46 -6.16
N MET A 94 -0.35 11.49 -6.83
CA MET A 94 0.83 10.78 -6.34
C MET A 94 2.01 11.73 -6.09
N GLU A 95 2.24 12.69 -6.99
CA GLU A 95 3.27 13.71 -6.81
C GLU A 95 2.99 14.60 -5.58
N ALA A 96 1.75 15.09 -5.45
CA ALA A 96 1.33 15.90 -4.31
C ALA A 96 1.54 15.14 -2.98
N LEU A 97 1.15 13.87 -2.91
CA LEU A 97 1.39 13.06 -1.71
C LEU A 97 2.88 12.88 -1.44
N GLN A 98 3.72 12.62 -2.44
CA GLN A 98 5.16 12.46 -2.25
C GLN A 98 5.84 13.73 -1.69
N GLN A 99 5.36 14.92 -2.05
CA GLN A 99 5.83 16.18 -1.49
C GLN A 99 5.57 16.30 0.03
N HIS A 100 4.59 15.56 0.55
CA HIS A 100 4.23 15.48 1.96
C HIS A 100 4.80 14.24 2.68
N SER A 101 5.80 13.57 2.09
CA SER A 101 6.48 12.44 2.74
C SER A 101 7.06 12.86 4.10
N PRO A 102 6.81 12.10 5.19
CA PRO A 102 7.43 12.39 6.49
C PRO A 102 8.89 11.88 6.57
N LEU A 103 9.37 11.18 5.54
CA LEU A 103 10.71 10.63 5.53
C LEU A 103 11.72 11.70 5.15
N LYS A 104 12.85 11.71 5.86
CA LYS A 104 13.99 12.55 5.52
C LYS A 104 14.50 12.17 4.13
N LYS A 105 14.65 13.16 3.25
CA LYS A 105 15.36 12.98 1.97
C LYS A 105 16.83 12.69 2.27
N LEU A 106 17.34 11.58 1.74
CA LEU A 106 18.76 11.29 1.75
C LEU A 106 19.48 12.31 0.84
N PRO A 107 20.66 12.81 1.25
CA PRO A 107 21.45 13.75 0.46
C PRO A 107 21.98 13.13 -0.84
#